data_AF-A0ABD2N0L0-F1
#
_entry.id   AF-A0ABD2N0L0-F1
#
_cell.length_a   1.000
_cell.length_b   1.000
_cell.length_c   1.000
_cell.angle_alpha   90.00
_cell.angle_beta   90.00
_cell.angle_gamma   90.00
#
_symmetry.space_group_name_H-M   'P 1'
#
loop_
_entity.id
_entity.type
_entity.pdbx_description
1 polymer ?
#
loop_
_entity_poly.entity_id
_entity_poly.type
_entity_poly.pdbx_seq_one_letter_code
_entity_poly.pdbx_strand_id
1 'polypeptide(L)'
;MAAVCVIEDVKPDRIPDPSTGRKLIDYWGPSKRILGDMNFLQSLKDFDKDHIKTEIMVKIRKDYLPHKDFKPHVVAKASSAAEELENDIVKFFRHSFNKLYQYNANKQLKESLPETDAIDFLEFIYVENVSAEALATTKMKHLLSYNLDMDKFIGQGFDGAAVISGARKIIAENYPRAKFVHCVAQVLNLVLALSSEVPMIETVLEPYKVS
;
A
#
# COMPACT_ATOMS: atom_id res chain seq x y z
N MET A 1 15.04 -7.57 -9.68
CA MET A 1 14.61 -8.84 -10.29
C MET A 1 14.20 -9.93 -9.30
N ALA A 2 14.95 -10.23 -8.24
CA ALA A 2 14.51 -11.27 -7.28
C ALA A 2 13.11 -11.01 -6.69
N ALA A 3 12.76 -9.74 -6.42
CA ALA A 3 11.41 -9.35 -6.00
C ALA A 3 10.32 -9.68 -7.03
N VAL A 4 10.61 -9.55 -8.34
CA VAL A 4 9.69 -9.96 -9.42
C VAL A 4 9.47 -11.47 -9.38
N CYS A 5 10.54 -12.26 -9.20
CA CYS A 5 10.38 -13.71 -9.06
C CYS A 5 9.51 -14.07 -7.85
N VAL A 6 9.68 -13.36 -6.73
CA VAL A 6 8.90 -13.60 -5.51
C VAL A 6 7.43 -13.25 -5.72
N ILE A 7 7.12 -12.12 -6.36
CA ILE A 7 5.72 -11.69 -6.55
C ILE A 7 4.96 -12.60 -7.53
N GLU A 8 5.66 -13.10 -8.54
CA GLU A 8 5.16 -14.08 -9.53
C GLU A 8 5.16 -15.54 -8.99
N ASP A 9 5.45 -15.75 -7.71
CA ASP A 9 5.55 -17.08 -7.07
C ASP A 9 6.53 -18.04 -7.79
N VAL A 10 7.56 -17.49 -8.43
CA VAL A 10 8.60 -18.26 -9.10
C VAL A 10 9.55 -18.85 -8.07
N LYS A 11 9.68 -20.18 -8.08
CA LYS A 11 10.55 -20.89 -7.14
C LYS A 11 12.02 -20.55 -7.39
N PRO A 12 12.80 -20.31 -6.31
CA PRO A 12 14.23 -20.13 -6.43
C PRO A 12 14.93 -21.45 -6.76
N ASP A 13 16.08 -21.34 -7.41
CA ASP A 13 16.99 -22.47 -7.60
C ASP A 13 17.77 -22.72 -6.30
N ARG A 14 18.17 -23.97 -6.05
CA ARG A 14 19.03 -24.34 -4.91
C ARG A 14 20.41 -24.70 -5.43
N ILE A 15 21.38 -23.82 -5.22
CA ILE A 15 22.75 -23.98 -5.73
C ILE A 15 23.74 -24.15 -4.57
N PRO A 16 24.86 -24.86 -4.76
CA PRO A 16 25.92 -24.89 -3.75
C PRO A 16 26.61 -23.52 -3.67
N ASP A 17 26.78 -23.02 -2.45
CA ASP A 17 27.56 -21.83 -2.15
C ASP A 17 29.04 -22.08 -2.53
N PRO A 18 29.64 -21.25 -3.39
CA PRO A 18 31.03 -21.43 -3.84
C PRO A 18 32.07 -21.35 -2.72
N SER A 19 31.76 -20.63 -1.63
CA SER A 19 32.66 -20.37 -0.51
C SER A 19 32.44 -21.35 0.64
N THR A 20 31.18 -21.70 0.93
CA THR A 20 30.84 -22.51 2.12
C THR A 20 30.35 -23.92 1.79
N GLY A 21 30.05 -24.24 0.53
CA GLY A 21 29.48 -25.50 0.09
C GLY A 21 28.04 -25.75 0.56
N ARG A 22 27.46 -24.84 1.35
CA ARG A 22 26.07 -24.94 1.83
C ARG A 22 25.08 -24.64 0.71
N LYS A 23 23.84 -25.13 0.82
CA LYS A 23 22.80 -24.81 -0.17
C LYS A 23 22.36 -23.34 -0.03
N LEU A 24 22.55 -22.57 -1.10
CA LEU A 24 22.09 -21.21 -1.26
C LEU A 24 20.75 -21.18 -2.01
N ILE A 25 19.86 -20.28 -1.61
CA ILE A 25 18.63 -19.96 -2.32
C ILE A 25 18.98 -18.90 -3.36
N ASP A 26 18.92 -19.25 -4.64
CA ASP A 26 19.27 -18.36 -5.74
C ASP A 26 18.04 -17.95 -6.57
N TYR A 27 17.90 -16.63 -6.74
CA TYR A 27 16.90 -16.05 -7.63
C TYR A 27 17.52 -15.51 -8.93
N TRP A 28 18.86 -15.56 -9.10
CA TRP A 28 19.50 -15.08 -10.32
C TRP A 28 19.19 -15.96 -11.54
N GLY A 29 19.30 -17.28 -11.40
CA GLY A 29 18.90 -18.24 -12.43
C GLY A 29 17.46 -18.04 -12.90
N PRO A 30 16.47 -18.06 -11.99
CA PRO A 30 15.07 -17.77 -12.30
C PRO A 30 14.85 -16.38 -12.92
N SER A 31 15.51 -15.34 -12.39
CA SER A 31 15.38 -13.97 -12.91
C SER A 31 15.75 -13.87 -14.38
N LYS A 32 16.85 -14.52 -14.80
CA LYS A 32 17.27 -14.55 -16.20
C LYS A 32 16.26 -15.27 -17.10
N ARG A 33 15.63 -16.35 -16.60
CA ARG A 33 14.61 -17.07 -17.36
C ARG A 33 13.38 -16.19 -17.62
N ILE A 34 12.89 -15.50 -16.58
CA ILE A 34 11.76 -14.57 -16.70
C ILE A 34 12.10 -13.43 -17.67
N LEU A 35 13.27 -12.81 -17.54
CA LEU A 35 13.68 -11.73 -18.44
C LEU A 35 13.84 -12.17 -19.90
N GLY A 36 14.14 -13.45 -20.13
CA GLY A 36 14.23 -14.04 -21.46
C GLY A 36 12.87 -14.43 -22.06
N ASP A 37 11.79 -14.41 -21.27
CA ASP A 37 10.45 -14.72 -21.75
C ASP A 37 9.90 -13.54 -22.56
N MET A 38 9.57 -13.79 -23.82
CA MET A 38 9.03 -12.78 -24.74
C MET A 38 7.69 -12.20 -24.26
N ASN A 39 6.95 -12.94 -23.43
CA ASN A 39 5.67 -12.52 -22.88
C ASN A 39 5.76 -11.87 -21.49
N PHE A 40 6.96 -11.73 -20.91
CA PHE A 40 7.13 -11.25 -19.54
C PHE A 40 6.44 -9.89 -19.27
N LEU A 41 6.59 -8.93 -20.17
CA LEU A 41 5.95 -7.61 -19.98
C LEU A 41 4.42 -7.70 -20.02
N GLN A 42 3.87 -8.64 -20.81
CA GLN A 42 2.44 -8.85 -20.87
C GLN A 42 1.94 -9.55 -19.60
N SER A 43 2.64 -10.57 -19.13
CA SER A 43 2.28 -11.25 -17.87
C SER A 43 2.32 -10.30 -16.68
N LEU A 44 3.27 -9.36 -16.66
CA LEU A 44 3.35 -8.34 -15.61
C LEU A 44 2.18 -7.35 -15.66
N LYS A 45 1.75 -6.94 -16.86
CA LYS A 45 0.58 -6.05 -17.03
C LYS A 45 -0.72 -6.73 -16.60
N ASP A 46 -0.84 -8.02 -16.90
CA ASP A 46 -2.01 -8.82 -16.60
C ASP A 46 -1.92 -9.49 -15.21
N PHE A 47 -0.91 -9.14 -14.42
CA PHE A 47 -0.67 -9.75 -13.12
C PHE A 47 -1.87 -9.58 -12.18
N ASP A 48 -2.27 -10.68 -11.54
CA ASP A 48 -3.39 -10.72 -10.60
C ASP A 48 -2.98 -10.14 -9.24
N LYS A 49 -2.91 -8.82 -9.19
CA LYS A 49 -2.67 -8.04 -7.96
C LYS A 49 -3.80 -8.18 -6.92
N ASP A 50 -4.94 -8.75 -7.28
CA ASP A 50 -6.06 -8.94 -6.36
C ASP A 50 -5.90 -10.19 -5.49
N HIS A 51 -5.09 -11.16 -5.92
CA HIS A 51 -4.95 -12.47 -5.28
C HIS A 51 -3.49 -12.84 -4.99
N ILE A 52 -2.67 -11.88 -4.55
CA ILE A 52 -1.31 -12.18 -4.07
C ILE A 52 -1.37 -12.94 -2.74
N LYS A 53 -0.66 -14.07 -2.66
CA LYS A 53 -0.56 -14.87 -1.42
C LYS A 53 0.03 -14.06 -0.27
N THR A 54 -0.52 -14.24 0.93
CA THR A 54 -0.05 -13.52 2.14
C THR A 54 1.43 -13.78 2.42
N GLU A 55 1.94 -14.99 2.20
CA GLU A 55 3.37 -15.31 2.38
C GLU A 55 4.28 -14.48 1.47
N ILE A 56 3.87 -14.26 0.21
CA ILE A 56 4.59 -13.44 -0.76
C ILE A 56 4.59 -11.99 -0.30
N MET A 57 3.43 -11.47 0.12
CA MET A 57 3.32 -10.10 0.64
C MET A 57 4.22 -9.88 1.84
N VAL A 58 4.25 -10.81 2.80
CA VAL A 58 5.12 -10.77 3.98
C VAL A 58 6.59 -10.74 3.55
N LYS A 59 6.98 -11.57 2.59
CA LYS A 59 8.36 -11.64 2.09
C LYS A 59 8.78 -10.34 1.38
N ILE A 60 7.96 -9.82 0.47
CA ILE A 60 8.20 -8.54 -0.22
C ILE A 60 8.41 -7.43 0.80
N ARG A 61 7.50 -7.36 1.77
CA ARG A 61 7.49 -6.32 2.79
C ARG A 61 8.67 -6.40 3.75
N LYS A 62 9.11 -7.60 4.12
CA LYS A 62 10.21 -7.80 5.09
C LYS A 62 11.58 -7.70 4.44
N ASP A 63 11.75 -8.32 3.27
CA ASP A 63 13.06 -8.55 2.69
C ASP A 63 13.41 -7.52 1.60
N TYR A 64 12.42 -6.91 0.95
CA TYR A 64 12.64 -6.04 -0.21
C TYR A 64 12.29 -4.57 0.04
N LEU A 65 11.08 -4.25 0.51
CA LEU A 65 10.65 -2.85 0.71
C LEU A 65 11.57 -2.01 1.61
N PRO A 66 12.12 -2.51 2.75
CA PRO A 66 13.03 -1.72 3.58
C PRO A 66 14.47 -1.71 3.04
N HIS A 67 14.77 -2.51 2.01
CA HIS A 67 16.13 -2.66 1.52
C HIS A 67 16.63 -1.37 0.88
N LYS A 68 17.82 -0.91 1.28
CA LYS A 68 18.39 0.37 0.82
C LYS A 68 18.53 0.49 -0.70
N ASP A 69 18.75 -0.63 -1.37
CA ASP A 69 18.92 -0.70 -2.83
C ASP A 69 17.59 -0.88 -3.57
N PHE A 70 16.48 -1.06 -2.85
CA PHE A 70 15.12 -1.15 -3.38
C PHE A 70 14.43 0.20 -3.22
N LYS A 71 14.98 1.20 -3.94
CA LYS A 71 14.47 2.57 -3.97
C LYS A 71 14.52 3.08 -5.41
N PRO A 72 13.51 3.83 -5.89
CA PRO A 72 13.45 4.28 -7.28
C PRO A 72 14.75 4.93 -7.76
N HIS A 73 15.28 5.90 -7.01
CA HIS A 73 16.51 6.62 -7.36
C HIS A 73 17.80 5.77 -7.33
N VAL A 74 17.81 4.63 -6.63
CA VAL A 74 18.95 3.70 -6.62
C VAL A 74 18.85 2.76 -7.81
N VAL A 75 17.66 2.21 -8.04
CA VAL A 75 17.40 1.26 -9.14
C VAL A 75 17.45 1.95 -10.51
N ALA A 76 17.02 3.21 -10.59
CA ALA A 76 17.12 4.04 -11.79
C ALA A 76 18.57 4.19 -12.31
N LYS A 77 19.57 4.12 -11.41
CA LYS A 77 20.99 4.15 -11.80
C LYS A 77 21.40 2.91 -12.59
N ALA A 78 20.69 1.79 -12.43
CA ALA A 78 20.89 0.60 -13.24
C ALA A 78 20.16 0.74 -14.59
N SER A 79 18.86 1.09 -14.57
CA SER A 79 18.10 1.48 -15.78
C SER A 79 16.71 2.02 -15.42
N SER A 80 16.09 2.79 -16.31
CA SER A 80 14.69 3.23 -16.19
C SER A 80 13.70 2.06 -16.20
N ALA A 81 13.96 1.02 -16.98
CA ALA A 81 13.11 -0.18 -16.99
C ALA A 81 13.15 -0.91 -15.63
N ALA A 82 14.31 -0.94 -14.97
CA ALA A 82 14.42 -1.54 -13.64
C ALA A 82 13.66 -0.72 -12.58
N GLU A 83 13.66 0.61 -12.70
CA GLU A 83 12.85 1.50 -11.86
C GLU A 83 11.35 1.26 -12.06
N GLU A 84 10.89 1.09 -13.30
CA GLU A 84 9.49 0.78 -13.60
C GLU A 84 9.06 -0.55 -12.96
N LEU A 85 9.88 -1.60 -13.08
CA LEU A 85 9.60 -2.89 -12.46
C LEU A 85 9.55 -2.82 -10.92
N GLU A 86 10.43 -2.03 -10.30
CA GLU A 86 10.42 -1.81 -8.85
C GLU A 86 9.14 -1.09 -8.41
N ASN A 87 8.80 -0.02 -9.12
CA ASN A 87 7.56 0.72 -8.90
C ASN A 87 6.32 -0.17 -9.06
N ASP A 88 6.29 -1.07 -10.04
CA ASP A 88 5.16 -1.98 -10.25
C ASP A 88 5.04 -3.00 -9.11
N ILE A 89 6.14 -3.55 -8.61
CA ILE A 89 6.11 -4.40 -7.39
C ILE A 89 5.52 -3.64 -6.20
N VAL A 90 5.95 -2.38 -5.99
CA VAL A 90 5.44 -1.54 -4.92
C VAL A 90 3.95 -1.25 -5.11
N LYS A 91 3.50 -0.96 -6.33
CA LYS A 91 2.07 -0.74 -6.64
C LYS A 91 1.25 -1.99 -6.40
N PHE A 92 1.71 -3.17 -6.85
CA PHE A 92 1.02 -4.43 -6.64
C PHE A 92 0.90 -4.75 -5.15
N PHE A 93 1.99 -4.63 -4.40
CA PHE A 93 1.98 -4.79 -2.95
C PHE A 93 0.98 -3.85 -2.27
N ARG A 94 1.03 -2.55 -2.59
CA ARG A 94 0.11 -1.54 -2.01
C ARG A 94 -1.35 -1.85 -2.34
N HIS A 95 -1.64 -2.25 -3.57
CA HIS A 95 -2.99 -2.62 -4.00
C HIS A 95 -3.53 -3.83 -3.21
N SER A 96 -2.79 -4.94 -3.20
CA SER A 96 -3.21 -6.15 -2.47
C SER A 96 -3.33 -5.89 -0.97
N PHE A 97 -2.39 -5.11 -0.41
CA PHE A 97 -2.42 -4.71 0.99
C PHE A 97 -3.67 -3.89 1.31
N ASN A 98 -3.97 -2.85 0.53
CA ASN A 98 -5.15 -2.03 0.71
C ASN A 98 -6.44 -2.85 0.63
N LYS A 99 -6.55 -3.75 -0.35
CA LYS A 99 -7.74 -4.59 -0.51
C LYS A 99 -7.96 -5.52 0.69
N LEU A 100 -6.91 -6.21 1.13
CA LEU A 100 -6.97 -7.11 2.28
C LEU A 100 -7.29 -6.34 3.56
N TYR A 101 -6.70 -5.17 3.74
CA TYR A 101 -6.97 -4.31 4.89
C TYR A 101 -8.41 -3.82 4.89
N GLN A 102 -8.87 -3.28 3.76
CA GLN A 102 -10.23 -2.76 3.61
C GLN A 102 -11.27 -3.83 3.94
N TYR A 103 -11.10 -5.04 3.41
CA TYR A 103 -11.98 -6.16 3.70
C TYR A 103 -12.07 -6.44 5.21
N ASN A 104 -10.93 -6.59 5.89
CA ASN A 104 -10.90 -6.94 7.31
C ASN A 104 -11.40 -5.81 8.20
N ALA A 105 -10.96 -4.57 7.96
CA ALA A 105 -11.41 -3.40 8.70
C ALA A 105 -12.92 -3.23 8.61
N ASN A 106 -13.50 -3.30 7.40
CA ASN A 106 -14.94 -3.14 7.22
C ASN A 106 -15.74 -4.31 7.79
N LYS A 107 -15.19 -5.54 7.74
CA LYS A 107 -15.80 -6.69 8.40
C LYS A 107 -15.90 -6.45 9.92
N GLN A 108 -14.80 -6.08 10.57
CA GLN A 108 -14.76 -5.86 12.02
C GLN A 108 -15.57 -4.64 12.45
N LEU A 109 -15.61 -3.56 11.65
CA LEU A 109 -16.45 -2.39 11.92
C LEU A 109 -17.93 -2.77 11.96
N LYS A 110 -18.40 -3.56 11.00
CA LYS A 110 -19.79 -4.06 10.96
C LYS A 110 -20.13 -4.95 12.16
N GLU A 111 -19.19 -5.79 12.58
CA GLU A 111 -19.37 -6.65 13.75
C GLU A 111 -19.37 -5.86 15.07
N SER A 112 -18.51 -4.85 15.19
CA SER A 112 -18.31 -4.08 16.43
C SER A 112 -19.32 -2.95 16.60
N LEU A 113 -19.80 -2.37 15.50
CA LEU A 113 -20.74 -1.25 15.48
C LEU A 113 -21.90 -1.53 14.51
N PRO A 114 -22.74 -2.54 14.78
CA PRO A 114 -23.82 -2.94 13.88
C PRO A 114 -24.91 -1.87 13.70
N GLU A 115 -25.00 -0.89 14.59
CA GLU A 115 -25.92 0.25 14.45
C GLU A 115 -25.38 1.35 13.51
N THR A 116 -24.09 1.29 13.14
CA THR A 116 -23.46 2.21 12.21
C THR A 116 -23.09 1.51 10.90
N ASP A 117 -24.10 1.11 10.12
CA ASP A 117 -23.94 0.64 8.74
C ASP A 117 -23.30 1.68 7.79
N ALA A 118 -22.96 2.86 8.29
CA ALA A 118 -22.54 4.03 7.53
C ALA A 118 -21.04 4.35 7.60
N ILE A 119 -20.21 3.48 8.19
CA ILE A 119 -18.77 3.68 8.28
C ILE A 119 -18.04 2.62 7.47
N ASP A 120 -17.49 3.05 6.33
CA ASP A 120 -16.58 2.24 5.53
C ASP A 120 -15.18 2.86 5.54
N PHE A 121 -14.19 2.05 5.83
CA PHE A 121 -12.81 2.31 5.47
C PHE A 121 -12.65 2.14 3.95
N LEU A 122 -12.01 3.13 3.32
CA LEU A 122 -11.76 3.11 1.88
C LEU A 122 -10.37 2.51 1.57
N GLU A 123 -9.30 3.20 1.91
CA GLU A 123 -7.94 2.74 1.62
C GLU A 123 -6.89 3.47 2.44
N PHE A 124 -5.67 2.93 2.49
CA PHE A 124 -4.49 3.75 2.77
C PHE A 124 -3.97 4.39 1.49
N ILE A 125 -3.64 5.66 1.61
CA ILE A 125 -3.01 6.41 0.54
C ILE A 125 -1.58 6.71 0.96
N TYR A 126 -0.62 6.20 0.19
CA TYR A 126 0.76 6.60 0.35
C TYR A 126 0.98 7.97 -0.28
N VAL A 127 1.56 8.90 0.48
CA VAL A 127 1.82 10.27 0.03
C VAL A 127 3.27 10.62 0.27
N GLU A 128 4.01 10.95 -0.78
CA GLU A 128 5.42 11.37 -0.70
C GLU A 128 5.57 12.80 -0.20
N ASN A 129 4.64 13.67 -0.60
CA ASN A 129 4.63 15.08 -0.25
C ASN A 129 3.51 15.37 0.76
N VAL A 130 3.89 15.66 2.00
CA VAL A 130 2.96 15.99 3.09
C VAL A 130 2.61 17.48 3.14
N SER A 131 2.70 18.21 2.03
CA SER A 131 2.17 19.57 1.97
C SER A 131 0.63 19.55 2.04
N ALA A 132 0.06 20.63 2.57
CA ALA A 132 -1.39 20.80 2.65
C ALA A 132 -2.08 20.61 1.28
N GLU A 133 -1.47 21.17 0.22
CA GLU A 133 -1.97 21.10 -1.15
C GLU A 133 -1.88 19.68 -1.72
N ALA A 134 -0.75 19.00 -1.55
CA ALA A 134 -0.56 17.64 -2.04
C ALA A 134 -1.53 16.67 -1.36
N LEU A 135 -1.73 16.80 -0.05
CA LEU A 135 -2.68 15.98 0.71
C LEU A 135 -4.13 16.25 0.31
N ALA A 136 -4.53 17.52 0.19
CA ALA A 136 -5.88 17.86 -0.25
C ALA A 136 -6.15 17.32 -1.67
N THR A 137 -5.24 17.58 -2.61
CA THR A 137 -5.36 17.14 -4.01
C THR A 137 -5.41 15.61 -4.10
N THR A 138 -4.52 14.91 -3.39
CA THR A 138 -4.50 13.45 -3.40
C THR A 138 -5.77 12.88 -2.78
N LYS A 139 -6.20 13.39 -1.62
CA LYS A 139 -7.46 12.97 -0.98
C LYS A 139 -8.65 13.14 -1.91
N MET A 140 -8.80 14.32 -2.54
CA MET A 140 -9.92 14.58 -3.44
C MET A 140 -9.89 13.68 -4.69
N LYS A 141 -8.71 13.49 -5.29
CA LYS A 141 -8.54 12.58 -6.43
C LYS A 141 -9.01 11.17 -6.09
N HIS A 142 -8.63 10.65 -4.93
CA HIS A 142 -9.02 9.31 -4.49
C HIS A 142 -10.52 9.23 -4.17
N LEU A 143 -11.08 10.20 -3.43
CA LEU A 143 -12.54 10.23 -3.14
C LEU A 143 -13.39 10.24 -4.41
N LEU A 144 -12.99 11.02 -5.42
CA LEU A 144 -13.67 11.05 -6.72
C LEU A 144 -13.58 9.71 -7.46
N SER A 145 -12.49 8.96 -7.27
CA SER A 145 -12.31 7.64 -7.91
C SER A 145 -13.27 6.57 -7.38
N TYR A 146 -13.81 6.75 -6.17
CA TYR A 146 -14.87 5.89 -5.60
C TYR A 146 -16.27 6.22 -6.13
N ASN A 147 -16.40 7.16 -7.08
CA ASN A 147 -17.68 7.58 -7.64
C ASN A 147 -18.68 8.04 -6.54
N LEU A 148 -18.14 8.69 -5.50
CA LEU A 148 -18.93 9.25 -4.42
C LEU A 148 -19.64 10.53 -4.87
N ASP A 149 -20.87 10.69 -4.40
CA ASP A 149 -21.65 11.91 -4.63
C ASP A 149 -21.11 13.05 -3.75
N MET A 150 -20.31 13.91 -4.37
CA MET A 150 -19.65 15.01 -3.69
C MET A 150 -20.62 16.11 -3.22
N ASP A 151 -21.86 16.16 -3.73
CA ASP A 151 -22.88 17.08 -3.21
C ASP A 151 -23.34 16.69 -1.80
N LYS A 152 -23.15 15.41 -1.44
CA LYS A 152 -23.39 14.86 -0.10
C LYS A 152 -22.18 14.99 0.83
N PHE A 153 -21.08 15.59 0.38
CA PHE A 153 -19.90 15.79 1.22
C PHE A 153 -20.10 16.96 2.20
N ILE A 154 -20.60 16.64 3.40
CA ILE A 154 -21.01 17.63 4.42
C ILE A 154 -20.02 17.76 5.58
N GLY A 155 -19.02 16.89 5.69
CA GLY A 155 -18.13 16.86 6.84
C GLY A 155 -16.74 16.33 6.54
N GLN A 156 -15.72 16.88 7.22
CA GLN A 156 -14.35 16.39 7.17
C GLN A 156 -13.71 16.38 8.57
N GLY A 157 -12.96 15.33 8.88
CA GLY A 157 -12.16 15.19 10.10
C GLY A 157 -10.73 14.77 9.77
N PHE A 158 -9.80 15.06 10.67
CA PHE A 158 -8.37 14.76 10.53
C PHE A 158 -7.74 14.55 11.91
N ASP A 159 -6.68 13.74 11.99
CA ASP A 159 -5.89 13.52 13.21
C ASP A 159 -4.48 14.15 13.05
N GLY A 160 -4.14 15.19 13.83
CA GLY A 160 -2.87 15.94 13.78
C GLY A 160 -3.00 17.46 13.48
N ALA A 161 -2.07 18.29 13.99
CA ALA A 161 -2.31 19.74 14.14
C ALA A 161 -1.89 20.67 12.98
N ALA A 162 -0.67 20.54 12.43
CA ALA A 162 -0.08 21.63 11.62
C ALA A 162 -0.48 21.61 10.13
N VAL A 163 -0.23 20.49 9.44
CA VAL A 163 -0.45 20.32 7.99
C VAL A 163 -1.95 20.28 7.62
N ILE A 164 -2.76 19.79 8.55
CA ILE A 164 -4.20 19.57 8.41
C ILE A 164 -4.99 20.87 8.29
N SER A 165 -4.51 21.96 8.92
CA SER A 165 -5.16 23.26 8.84
C SER A 165 -5.21 23.79 7.40
N GLY A 166 -4.12 23.62 6.64
CA GLY A 166 -4.04 23.99 5.24
C GLY A 166 -4.89 23.10 4.35
N ALA A 167 -4.78 21.76 4.50
CA ALA A 167 -5.54 20.83 3.67
C ALA A 167 -7.05 20.99 3.87
N ARG A 168 -7.50 21.20 5.13
CA ARG A 168 -8.89 21.53 5.47
C ARG A 168 -9.36 22.78 4.74
N LYS A 169 -8.56 23.84 4.74
CA LYS A 169 -8.93 25.11 4.12
C LYS A 169 -9.13 24.95 2.60
N ILE A 170 -8.20 24.27 1.94
CA ILE A 170 -8.27 23.99 0.49
C ILE A 170 -9.53 23.18 0.15
N ILE A 171 -9.86 22.17 0.95
CA ILE A 171 -11.07 21.37 0.73
C ILE A 171 -12.33 22.21 0.97
N ALA A 172 -12.36 23.04 2.01
CA ALA A 172 -13.51 23.90 2.32
C ALA A 172 -13.75 25.00 1.27
N GLU A 173 -12.70 25.45 0.57
CA GLU A 173 -12.81 26.39 -0.56
C GLU A 173 -13.54 25.75 -1.76
N ASN A 174 -13.26 24.48 -2.04
CA ASN A 174 -13.90 23.74 -3.13
C ASN A 174 -15.26 23.13 -2.74
N TYR A 175 -15.43 22.80 -1.45
CA TYR A 175 -16.64 22.17 -0.89
C TYR A 175 -17.11 22.92 0.37
N PRO A 176 -17.77 24.09 0.24
CA PRO A 176 -18.13 24.94 1.38
C PRO A 176 -19.08 24.31 2.41
N ARG A 177 -19.79 23.25 1.99
CA ARG A 177 -20.68 22.45 2.84
C ARG A 177 -19.91 21.50 3.77
N ALA A 178 -18.68 21.13 3.44
CA ALA A 178 -17.86 20.17 4.18
C ALA A 178 -17.27 20.78 5.47
N LYS A 179 -18.08 20.80 6.55
CA LYS A 179 -17.68 21.39 7.83
C LYS A 179 -16.64 20.52 8.55
N PHE A 180 -15.73 21.16 9.27
CA PHE A 180 -14.75 20.44 10.06
C PHE A 180 -15.37 19.88 11.33
N VAL A 181 -15.15 18.60 11.60
CA VAL A 181 -15.58 17.90 12.81
C VAL A 181 -14.35 17.33 13.51
N HIS A 182 -14.04 17.87 14.68
CA HIS A 182 -12.81 17.57 15.42
C HIS A 182 -12.77 16.13 15.98
N CYS A 183 -13.91 15.54 16.31
CA CYS A 183 -13.97 14.27 17.06
C CYS A 183 -14.16 12.99 16.22
N VAL A 184 -14.03 13.05 14.90
CA VAL A 184 -14.13 11.84 14.04
C VAL A 184 -12.78 11.08 13.97
N ALA A 185 -11.68 11.69 14.41
CA ALA A 185 -10.37 11.04 14.48
C ALA A 185 -10.36 9.77 15.37
N GLN A 186 -11.26 9.68 16.36
CA GLN A 186 -11.41 8.50 17.20
C GLN A 186 -11.85 7.26 16.40
N VAL A 187 -12.63 7.45 15.33
CA VAL A 187 -13.02 6.36 14.42
C VAL A 187 -11.80 5.86 13.63
N LEU A 188 -10.89 6.77 13.22
CA LEU A 188 -9.66 6.37 12.52
C LEU A 188 -8.77 5.50 13.41
N ASN A 189 -8.58 5.88 14.67
CA ASN A 189 -7.81 5.10 15.63
C ASN A 189 -8.48 3.76 15.95
N LEU A 190 -9.82 3.71 16.00
CA LEU A 190 -10.56 2.46 16.12
C LEU A 190 -10.34 1.54 14.90
N VAL A 191 -10.42 2.08 13.67
CA VAL A 191 -10.19 1.31 12.44
C VAL A 191 -8.77 0.73 12.42
N LEU A 192 -7.77 1.54 12.79
CA LEU A 192 -6.37 1.10 12.90
C LEU A 192 -6.23 -0.01 13.94
N ALA A 193 -6.85 0.13 15.12
CA ALA A 193 -6.80 -0.87 16.17
C ALA A 193 -7.44 -2.21 15.72
N LEU A 194 -8.66 -2.17 15.18
CA LEU A 194 -9.38 -3.35 14.72
C LEU A 194 -8.59 -4.10 13.64
N SER A 195 -8.07 -3.38 12.66
CA SER A 195 -7.33 -3.96 11.54
C SER A 195 -6.02 -4.65 11.94
N SER A 196 -5.45 -4.26 13.08
CA SER A 196 -4.15 -4.74 13.54
C SER A 196 -4.19 -6.16 14.08
N GLU A 197 -5.37 -6.80 14.12
CA GLU A 197 -5.51 -8.23 14.45
C GLU A 197 -5.03 -9.17 13.34
N VAL A 198 -4.80 -8.66 12.13
CA VAL A 198 -4.21 -9.45 11.05
C VAL A 198 -2.69 -9.31 11.12
N PRO A 199 -1.90 -10.39 11.35
CA PRO A 199 -0.46 -10.28 11.60
C PRO A 199 0.34 -9.50 10.54
N MET A 200 -0.07 -9.61 9.27
CA MET A 200 0.55 -8.87 8.16
C MET A 200 0.28 -7.36 8.26
N ILE A 201 -0.95 -6.97 8.61
CA ILE A 201 -1.36 -5.58 8.81
C ILE A 201 -0.71 -5.03 10.07
N GLU A 202 -0.69 -5.82 11.14
CA GLU A 202 -0.03 -5.48 12.39
C GLU A 202 1.41 -5.07 12.15
N THR A 203 2.15 -5.92 11.44
CA THR A 203 3.53 -5.62 11.07
C THR A 203 3.59 -4.27 10.33
N VAL A 204 2.63 -3.94 9.42
CA VAL A 204 2.63 -2.69 8.61
C VAL A 204 2.43 -1.48 9.49
N LEU A 205 1.52 -1.60 10.43
CA LEU A 205 1.15 -0.52 11.32
C LEU A 205 2.08 -0.41 12.53
N GLU A 206 2.94 -1.41 12.81
CA GLU A 206 3.85 -1.42 13.95
C GLU A 206 4.73 -0.16 14.07
N PRO A 207 5.32 0.41 13.00
CA PRO A 207 6.03 1.68 13.07
C PRO A 207 5.15 2.90 13.38
N TYR A 208 3.83 2.75 13.23
CA TYR A 208 2.81 3.78 13.40
C TYR A 208 1.98 3.59 14.68
N LYS A 209 2.15 2.49 15.41
CA LYS A 209 1.55 2.31 16.75
C LYS A 209 2.26 3.29 17.69
N VAL A 210 1.60 4.40 18.01
CA VAL A 210 2.06 5.36 19.01
C VAL A 210 2.03 4.68 20.37
N SER A 211 3.18 4.64 21.06
CA SER A 211 3.34 4.13 22.42
C SER A 211 2.55 4.94 23.45
#